data_AF-A0AAV0C246-F1
#
_entry.id   AF-A0AAV0C246-F1
#
_cell.length_a   1.000
_cell.length_b   1.000
_cell.length_c   1.000
_cell.angle_alpha   90.00
_cell.angle_beta   90.00
_cell.angle_gamma   90.00
#
_symmetry.space_group_name_H-M   'P 1'
#
loop_
_entity.id
_entity.type
_entity.pdbx_description
1 polymer ?
#
loop_
_entity_poly.entity_id
_entity_poly.type
_entity_poly.pdbx_seq_one_letter_code
_entity_poly.pdbx_strand_id
1 'polypeptide(L)'
;MSLSPASPPSNSSRPGRFFDSLVKKHCWAKADTVPGRHPDRWRKDSAGNIVCKRFCNCQGCLCFEYDHIVPFSKGGESVAENCQILQTRVNRLKSDKNEIDVTRLKGYSCDIKFTDKELDIIEMAVYGDVVRPGKQCRCRTIDEVLGKHKPKDHTAACTLPYDNQSL
;
A
#
# COMPACT_ATOMS: atom_id res chain seq x y z
N MET A 1 13.25 -6.50 -59.14
CA MET A 1 13.05 -5.76 -57.87
C MET A 1 11.65 -6.09 -57.39
N SER A 2 11.52 -7.08 -56.51
CA SER A 2 10.21 -7.57 -56.06
C SER A 2 9.91 -6.95 -54.70
N LEU A 3 8.96 -6.01 -54.67
CA LEU A 3 8.48 -5.37 -53.45
C LEU A 3 7.77 -6.42 -52.59
N SER A 4 8.26 -6.64 -51.37
CA SER A 4 7.57 -7.46 -50.36
C SER A 4 6.36 -6.68 -49.81
N PRO A 5 5.22 -7.33 -49.49
CA PRO A 5 4.09 -6.63 -48.91
C PRO A 5 4.41 -6.22 -47.48
N ALA A 6 4.00 -5.00 -47.10
CA ALA A 6 4.08 -4.54 -45.73
C ALA A 6 3.17 -5.39 -44.83
N SER A 7 3.71 -5.85 -43.70
CA SER A 7 2.97 -6.55 -42.65
C SER A 7 1.84 -5.66 -42.12
N PRO A 8 0.64 -6.20 -41.85
CA PRO A 8 -0.43 -5.42 -41.26
C PRO A 8 -0.06 -4.99 -39.82
N PRO A 9 -0.55 -3.85 -39.33
CA PRO A 9 -0.25 -3.39 -37.97
C PRO A 9 -0.79 -4.42 -36.97
N SER A 10 0.08 -4.85 -36.06
CA SER A 10 -0.26 -5.80 -35.01
C SER A 10 -1.29 -5.17 -34.07
N ASN A 11 -2.56 -5.50 -34.25
CA ASN A 11 -3.60 -5.20 -33.29
C ASN A 11 -3.57 -6.25 -32.17
N SER A 12 -2.52 -6.22 -31.34
CA SER A 12 -2.37 -7.10 -30.16
C SER A 12 -2.72 -6.34 -28.89
N SER A 13 -3.98 -5.93 -28.78
CA SER A 13 -4.58 -5.27 -27.61
C SER A 13 -4.81 -6.23 -26.43
N ARG A 14 -3.85 -7.11 -26.13
CA ARG A 14 -3.83 -7.81 -24.83
C ARG A 14 -3.00 -6.97 -23.86
N PRO A 15 -3.59 -6.51 -22.74
CA PRO A 15 -2.83 -5.79 -21.72
C PRO A 15 -1.62 -6.61 -21.29
N GLY A 16 -0.45 -5.97 -21.21
CA GLY A 16 0.77 -6.62 -20.75
C GLY A 16 0.62 -7.19 -19.34
N ARG A 17 1.59 -8.00 -18.90
CA ARG A 17 1.59 -8.61 -17.55
C ARG A 17 1.47 -7.61 -16.40
N PHE A 18 1.84 -6.35 -16.61
CA PHE A 18 1.89 -5.35 -15.56
C PHE A 18 0.59 -4.53 -15.50
N PHE A 19 0.12 -4.27 -14.28
CA PHE A 19 -0.93 -3.29 -14.04
C PHE A 19 -0.40 -1.86 -14.31
N ASP A 20 -1.13 -1.10 -15.12
CA ASP A 20 -0.87 0.32 -15.32
C ASP A 20 -1.24 1.15 -14.07
N SER A 21 -0.98 2.46 -14.11
CA SER A 21 -1.22 3.36 -12.99
C SER A 21 -2.71 3.49 -12.64
N LEU A 22 -3.60 3.47 -13.63
CA LEU A 22 -5.03 3.60 -13.43
C LEU A 22 -5.60 2.34 -12.78
N VAL A 23 -5.21 1.16 -13.27
CA VAL A 23 -5.55 -0.13 -12.69
C VAL A 23 -5.05 -0.22 -11.25
N LYS A 24 -3.80 0.18 -10.96
CA LYS A 24 -3.26 0.22 -9.59
C LYS A 24 -4.05 1.16 -8.68
N LYS A 25 -4.50 2.31 -9.19
CA LYS A 25 -5.33 3.27 -8.45
C LYS A 25 -6.68 2.64 -8.07
N HIS A 26 -7.38 2.03 -9.03
CA HIS A 26 -8.65 1.36 -8.79
C HIS A 26 -8.51 0.15 -7.87
N CYS A 27 -7.47 -0.66 -8.09
CA CYS A 27 -7.15 -1.83 -7.27
C CYS A 27 -6.95 -1.45 -5.78
N TRP A 28 -6.22 -0.37 -5.51
CA TRP A 28 -6.06 0.14 -4.14
C TRP A 28 -7.37 0.67 -3.55
N ALA A 29 -8.15 1.41 -4.34
CA ALA A 29 -9.42 1.99 -3.89
C ALA A 29 -10.46 0.91 -3.53
N LYS A 30 -10.43 -0.23 -4.23
CA LYS A 30 -11.29 -1.40 -4.02
C LYS A 30 -10.98 -2.17 -2.72
N ALA A 31 -9.73 -2.15 -2.25
CA ALA A 31 -9.33 -2.89 -1.06
C ALA A 31 -10.02 -2.37 0.22
N ASP A 32 -10.22 -3.21 1.21
CA ASP A 32 -10.88 -2.84 2.45
C ASP A 32 -10.12 -1.74 3.20
N THR A 33 -10.85 -0.76 3.75
CA THR A 33 -10.26 0.28 4.60
C THR A 33 -9.91 -0.25 5.99
N VAL A 34 -8.93 0.35 6.64
CA VAL A 34 -8.64 0.11 8.06
C VAL A 34 -9.48 1.09 8.91
N PRO A 35 -10.38 0.61 9.79
CA PRO A 35 -11.17 1.49 10.64
C PRO A 35 -10.29 2.43 11.47
N GLY A 36 -10.69 3.70 11.59
CA GLY A 36 -9.94 4.70 12.34
C GLY A 36 -8.62 5.15 11.69
N ARG A 37 -8.40 4.84 10.40
CA ARG A 37 -7.18 5.22 9.65
C ARG A 37 -7.52 5.96 8.36
N HIS A 38 -6.57 6.73 7.84
CA HIS A 38 -6.74 7.43 6.57
C HIS A 38 -6.94 6.43 5.41
N PRO A 39 -8.09 6.45 4.70
CA PRO A 39 -8.43 5.44 3.70
C PRO A 39 -7.50 5.44 2.48
N ASP A 40 -6.86 6.56 2.16
CA ASP A 40 -5.88 6.59 1.05
C ASP A 40 -4.49 6.09 1.44
N ARG A 41 -4.17 6.00 2.74
CA ARG A 41 -2.84 5.61 3.24
C ARG A 41 -2.81 4.17 3.70
N TRP A 42 -3.90 3.69 4.29
CA TRP A 42 -3.99 2.39 4.94
C TRP A 42 -5.10 1.54 4.35
N ARG A 43 -4.80 0.27 4.04
CA ARG A 43 -5.76 -0.72 3.56
C ARG A 43 -5.54 -2.07 4.23
N LYS A 44 -6.53 -2.93 4.17
CA LYS A 44 -6.37 -4.36 4.42
C LYS A 44 -6.18 -5.08 3.09
N ASP A 45 -5.20 -5.96 3.03
CA ASP A 45 -5.04 -6.89 1.93
C ASP A 45 -6.13 -7.99 1.96
N SER A 46 -6.21 -8.82 0.93
CA SER A 46 -7.23 -9.89 0.87
C SER A 46 -7.05 -11.00 1.91
N ALA A 47 -5.90 -11.07 2.59
CA ALA A 47 -5.67 -11.93 3.74
C ALA A 47 -6.04 -11.25 5.08
N GLY A 48 -6.39 -9.96 5.07
CA GLY A 48 -6.76 -9.17 6.24
C GLY A 48 -5.59 -8.43 6.91
N ASN A 49 -4.42 -8.38 6.28
CA ASN A 49 -3.24 -7.67 6.79
C ASN A 49 -3.34 -6.18 6.54
N ILE A 50 -2.96 -5.38 7.55
CA ILE A 50 -2.81 -3.94 7.38
C ILE A 50 -1.58 -3.67 6.51
N VAL A 51 -1.74 -2.86 5.47
CA VAL A 51 -0.66 -2.42 4.58
C VAL A 51 -0.73 -0.92 4.34
N CYS A 52 0.43 -0.30 4.06
CA CYS A 52 0.55 1.14 3.85
C CYS A 52 0.88 1.45 2.39
N LYS A 53 0.20 2.45 1.80
CA LYS A 53 0.34 2.83 0.38
C LYS A 53 1.79 3.12 -0.01
N ARG A 54 2.56 3.74 0.88
CA ARG A 54 3.97 4.11 0.68
C ARG A 54 4.92 2.92 0.71
N PHE A 55 4.49 1.79 1.26
CA PHE A 55 5.26 0.56 1.37
C PHE A 55 4.94 -0.42 0.23
N CYS A 56 4.84 0.09 -1.00
CA CYS A 56 4.72 -0.76 -2.18
C CYS A 56 6.10 -1.32 -2.56
N ASN A 57 6.19 -2.62 -2.89
CA ASN A 57 7.41 -3.30 -3.35
C ASN A 57 8.56 -3.34 -2.32
N CYS A 58 8.25 -3.62 -1.05
CA CYS A 58 9.25 -3.84 0.02
C CYS A 58 8.94 -5.10 0.85
N GLN A 59 9.77 -5.43 1.85
CA GLN A 59 9.71 -6.72 2.57
C GLN A 59 9.16 -6.67 4.01
N GLY A 60 8.85 -5.48 4.52
CA GLY A 60 8.30 -5.29 5.87
C GLY A 60 6.86 -5.78 6.04
N CYS A 61 6.39 -5.84 7.28
CA CYS A 61 5.06 -6.34 7.62
C CYS A 61 3.89 -5.47 7.16
N LEU A 62 4.16 -4.21 6.83
CA LEU A 62 3.18 -3.29 6.25
C LEU A 62 3.38 -3.10 4.74
N CYS A 63 4.36 -3.83 4.16
CA CYS A 63 4.66 -3.77 2.75
C CYS A 63 3.72 -4.65 1.94
N PHE A 64 3.40 -4.20 0.74
CA PHE A 64 2.52 -4.92 -0.17
C PHE A 64 3.04 -4.87 -1.61
N GLU A 65 2.48 -5.76 -2.43
CA GLU A 65 2.62 -5.77 -3.87
C GLU A 65 1.22 -5.85 -4.50
N TYR A 66 1.11 -5.38 -5.75
CA TYR A 66 -0.08 -5.63 -6.56
C TYR A 66 0.03 -7.02 -7.18
N ASP A 67 -1.01 -7.82 -7.01
CA ASP A 67 -1.05 -9.21 -7.42
C ASP A 67 -2.30 -9.48 -8.27
N HIS A 68 -2.19 -10.44 -9.18
CA HIS A 68 -3.33 -10.94 -9.93
C HIS A 68 -4.06 -12.01 -9.13
N ILE A 69 -5.37 -11.84 -8.89
CA ILE A 69 -6.23 -12.83 -8.23
C ILE A 69 -6.12 -14.17 -8.97
N VAL A 70 -6.38 -14.15 -10.28
CA VAL A 70 -5.99 -15.20 -11.21
C VAL A 70 -4.63 -14.84 -11.79
N PRO A 71 -3.56 -15.61 -11.51
CA PRO A 71 -2.22 -15.39 -12.05
C PRO A 71 -2.19 -15.17 -13.56
N PHE A 72 -1.37 -14.22 -14.00
CA PHE A 72 -1.18 -13.94 -15.43
C PHE A 72 -0.74 -15.18 -16.23
N SER A 73 0.13 -16.04 -15.65
CA SER A 73 0.58 -17.30 -16.26
C SER A 73 -0.55 -18.31 -16.49
N LYS A 74 -1.72 -18.07 -15.89
CA LYS A 74 -2.92 -18.90 -16.01
C LYS A 74 -4.07 -18.16 -16.70
N GLY A 75 -3.74 -17.11 -17.47
CA GLY A 75 -4.69 -16.37 -18.29
C GLY A 75 -5.40 -15.22 -17.59
N GLY A 76 -5.01 -14.85 -16.37
CA GLY A 76 -5.59 -13.69 -15.69
C GLY A 76 -5.15 -12.37 -16.31
N GLU A 77 -6.12 -11.52 -16.64
CA GLU A 77 -5.87 -10.22 -17.27
C GLU A 77 -5.36 -9.17 -16.26
N SER A 78 -4.60 -8.19 -16.75
CA SER A 78 -4.06 -7.10 -15.93
C SER A 78 -5.07 -5.95 -15.76
N VAL A 79 -6.27 -6.27 -15.26
CA VAL A 79 -7.39 -5.34 -15.05
C VAL A 79 -7.68 -5.12 -13.55
N ALA A 80 -8.45 -4.08 -13.21
CA ALA A 80 -8.71 -3.70 -11.81
C ALA A 80 -9.50 -4.78 -11.06
N GLU A 81 -10.35 -5.51 -11.75
CA GLU A 81 -11.20 -6.58 -11.23
C GLU A 81 -10.34 -7.76 -10.79
N ASN A 82 -9.34 -8.12 -11.60
CA ASN A 82 -8.38 -9.19 -11.33
C ASN A 82 -7.17 -8.73 -10.48
N CYS A 83 -7.10 -7.45 -10.10
CA CYS A 83 -6.05 -6.95 -9.23
C CYS A 83 -6.46 -7.04 -7.76
N GLN A 84 -5.52 -7.46 -6.91
CA GLN A 84 -5.59 -7.33 -5.45
C GLN A 84 -4.28 -6.78 -4.90
N ILE A 85 -4.31 -6.25 -3.69
CA ILE A 85 -3.10 -5.99 -2.91
C ILE A 85 -2.86 -7.17 -1.98
N LEU A 86 -1.61 -7.56 -1.82
CA LEU A 86 -1.18 -8.61 -0.89
C LEU A 86 0.08 -8.18 -0.16
N GLN A 87 0.15 -8.45 1.14
CA GLN A 87 1.39 -8.32 1.89
C GLN A 87 2.49 -9.10 1.16
N THR A 88 3.66 -8.50 0.96
CA THR A 88 4.69 -9.06 0.07
C THR A 88 5.06 -10.52 0.38
N ARG A 89 5.12 -10.88 1.67
CA ARG A 89 5.39 -12.25 2.10
C ARG A 89 4.26 -13.22 1.72
N VAL A 90 3.01 -12.80 1.90
CA VAL A 90 1.82 -13.54 1.49
C VAL A 90 1.77 -13.69 -0.03
N ASN A 91 2.12 -12.63 -0.77
CA ASN A 91 2.22 -12.66 -2.23
C ASN A 91 3.26 -13.68 -2.70
N ARG A 92 4.43 -13.74 -2.07
CA ARG A 92 5.48 -14.73 -2.36
C ARG A 92 5.02 -16.16 -2.13
N LEU A 93 4.24 -16.42 -1.06
CA LEU A 93 3.63 -17.73 -0.85
C LEU A 93 2.65 -18.08 -1.97
N LYS A 94 1.80 -17.10 -2.34
CA LYS A 94 0.79 -17.26 -3.38
C LYS A 94 1.43 -17.61 -4.72
N SER A 95 2.42 -16.82 -5.14
CA SER A 95 3.12 -17.02 -6.41
C SER A 95 2.11 -17.15 -7.57
N ASP A 96 2.24 -18.19 -8.39
CA ASP A 96 1.35 -18.51 -9.51
C ASP A 96 0.24 -19.51 -9.16
N LYS A 97 0.00 -19.78 -7.88
CA LYS A 97 -1.04 -20.71 -7.45
C LYS A 97 -2.42 -20.05 -7.56
N ASN A 98 -3.41 -20.83 -8.00
CA ASN A 98 -4.81 -20.41 -8.02
C ASN A 98 -5.46 -20.82 -6.70
N GLU A 99 -6.50 -20.08 -6.30
CA GLU A 99 -7.44 -20.52 -5.27
C GLU A 99 -6.76 -21.01 -3.99
N ILE A 100 -5.72 -20.28 -3.53
CA ILE A 100 -5.19 -20.54 -2.19
C ILE A 100 -6.24 -20.10 -1.18
N ASP A 101 -6.57 -21.03 -0.28
CA ASP A 101 -7.38 -20.75 0.89
C ASP A 101 -6.86 -19.54 1.69
N VAL A 102 -7.75 -18.60 1.97
CA VAL A 102 -7.48 -17.40 2.75
C VAL A 102 -6.87 -17.75 4.12
N THR A 103 -7.24 -18.88 4.72
CA THR A 103 -6.66 -19.35 5.99
C THR A 103 -5.16 -19.63 5.84
N ARG A 104 -4.76 -20.22 4.70
CA ARG A 104 -3.35 -20.48 4.38
C ARG A 104 -2.57 -19.19 4.11
N LEU A 105 -3.18 -18.22 3.43
CA LEU A 105 -2.58 -16.89 3.24
C LEU A 105 -2.38 -16.18 4.58
N LYS A 106 -3.38 -16.24 5.46
CA LYS A 106 -3.30 -15.71 6.83
C LYS A 106 -2.16 -16.35 7.63
N GLY A 107 -1.93 -17.65 7.48
CA GLY A 107 -0.83 -18.36 8.16
C GLY A 107 0.58 -17.87 7.79
N TYR A 108 0.76 -17.20 6.66
CA TYR A 108 2.04 -16.59 6.25
C TYR A 108 2.13 -15.08 6.50
N SER A 109 1.10 -14.52 7.11
CA SER A 109 1.10 -13.12 7.50
C SER A 109 2.11 -12.87 8.63
N CYS A 110 2.53 -11.62 8.80
CA CYS A 110 3.33 -11.29 9.98
C CYS A 110 2.54 -11.50 11.28
N ASP A 111 3.19 -12.13 12.25
CA ASP A 111 2.71 -12.23 13.63
C ASP A 111 3.09 -11.00 14.48
N ILE A 112 2.94 -9.80 13.89
CA ILE A 112 3.07 -8.54 14.61
C ILE A 112 1.75 -7.80 14.49
N LYS A 113 1.21 -7.36 15.62
CA LYS A 113 -0.04 -6.60 15.69
C LYS A 113 0.28 -5.17 16.07
N PHE A 114 0.17 -4.28 15.09
CA PHE A 114 0.35 -2.86 15.32
C PHE A 114 -0.90 -2.27 15.98
N THR A 115 -0.71 -1.65 17.13
CA THR A 115 -1.68 -0.79 17.79
C THR A 115 -1.81 0.53 17.05
N ASP A 116 -2.82 1.32 17.45
CA ASP A 116 -2.98 2.64 16.86
C ASP A 116 -1.80 3.59 17.12
N LYS A 117 -1.12 3.43 18.25
CA LYS A 117 0.05 4.26 18.60
C LYS A 117 1.24 3.95 17.69
N GLU A 118 1.47 2.67 17.39
CA GLU A 118 2.57 2.25 16.52
C GLU A 118 2.30 2.64 15.07
N LEU A 119 1.07 2.50 14.60
CA LEU A 119 0.69 2.98 13.26
C LEU A 119 0.81 4.50 13.14
N ASP A 120 0.51 5.27 14.20
CA ASP A 120 0.75 6.72 14.21
C ASP A 120 2.24 7.04 14.03
N ILE A 121 3.14 6.35 14.75
CA ILE A 121 4.60 6.54 14.61
C ILE A 121 5.06 6.27 13.18
N ILE A 122 4.55 5.20 12.57
CA ILE A 122 4.91 4.83 11.20
C ILE A 122 4.37 5.85 10.21
N GLU A 123 3.16 6.36 10.42
CA GLU A 123 2.59 7.43 9.59
C GLU A 123 3.41 8.71 9.68
N MET A 124 3.82 9.11 10.90
CA MET A 124 4.74 10.23 11.12
C MET A 124 6.04 10.06 10.35
N ALA A 125 6.65 8.88 10.40
CA ALA A 125 7.93 8.61 9.75
C ALA A 125 7.83 8.64 8.21
N VAL A 126 6.68 8.25 7.65
CA VAL A 126 6.53 8.01 6.22
C VAL A 126 5.83 9.15 5.48
N TYR A 127 4.92 9.85 6.15
CA TYR A 127 4.16 10.97 5.60
C TYR A 127 4.54 12.32 6.22
N GLY A 128 5.18 12.33 7.40
CA GLY A 128 5.49 13.56 8.14
C GLY A 128 4.29 14.13 8.90
N ASP A 129 3.18 13.40 8.99
CA ASP A 129 1.96 13.78 9.67
C ASP A 129 1.15 12.53 10.08
N VAL A 130 0.13 12.74 10.90
CA VAL A 130 -0.88 11.72 11.22
C VAL A 130 -2.23 12.32 10.91
N VAL A 131 -3.07 11.59 10.18
CA VAL A 131 -4.43 12.04 9.85
C VAL A 131 -5.43 10.92 10.10
N ARG A 132 -6.19 11.03 11.20
CA ARG A 132 -7.28 10.10 11.52
C ARG A 132 -8.35 10.75 12.41
N PRO A 133 -9.55 10.15 12.56
CA PRO A 133 -10.57 10.68 13.46
C PRO A 133 -10.01 10.91 14.87
N GLY A 134 -10.17 12.14 15.38
CA GLY A 134 -9.68 12.54 16.71
C GLY A 134 -8.19 12.83 16.81
N LYS A 135 -7.39 12.69 15.73
CA LYS A 135 -5.96 13.02 15.75
C LYS A 135 -5.48 13.52 14.38
N GLN A 136 -5.12 14.79 14.32
CA GLN A 136 -4.47 15.40 13.17
C GLN A 136 -3.25 16.20 13.64
N CYS A 137 -2.06 15.82 13.18
CA CYS A 137 -0.82 16.45 13.60
C CYS A 137 0.23 16.42 12.48
N ARG A 138 1.24 17.30 12.57
CA ARG A 138 2.38 17.39 11.65
C ARG A 138 3.71 17.31 12.41
N CYS A 139 4.69 16.62 11.85
CA CYS A 139 6.08 16.68 12.34
C CYS A 139 6.66 18.06 12.04
N ARG A 140 7.09 18.78 13.09
CA ARG A 140 7.72 20.10 12.95
C ARG A 140 9.17 19.97 12.51
N THR A 141 9.66 21.00 11.82
CA THR A 141 11.08 21.23 11.57
C THR A 141 11.80 21.67 12.83
N ILE A 142 13.13 21.53 12.83
CA ILE A 142 13.98 21.97 13.94
C ILE A 142 13.84 23.49 14.17
N ASP A 143 13.75 24.29 13.11
CA ASP A 143 13.64 25.76 13.24
C ASP A 143 12.30 26.22 13.83
N GLU A 144 11.19 25.51 13.55
CA GLU A 144 9.91 25.75 14.23
C GLU A 144 10.00 25.44 15.73
N VAL A 145 10.68 24.33 16.09
CA VAL A 145 10.86 23.94 17.49
C VAL A 145 11.77 24.93 18.23
N LEU A 146 12.81 25.43 17.57
CA LEU A 146 13.73 26.44 18.12
C LEU A 146 13.17 27.88 18.05
N GLY A 147 11.96 28.08 17.54
CA GLY A 147 11.33 29.40 17.41
C GLY A 147 11.98 30.33 16.37
N LYS A 148 12.91 29.82 15.56
CA LYS A 148 13.57 30.54 14.47
C LYS A 148 12.65 30.76 13.27
N HIS A 149 11.64 29.91 13.13
CA HIS A 149 10.64 30.01 12.08
C HIS A 149 9.22 29.97 12.66
N LYS A 150 8.36 30.91 12.26
CA LYS A 150 6.93 30.89 12.59
C LYS A 150 6.17 30.18 11.47
N PRO A 151 5.57 29.01 11.73
CA PRO A 151 4.84 28.29 10.70
C PRO A 151 3.57 29.03 10.30
N LYS A 152 3.24 28.95 9.01
CA LYS A 152 1.94 29.38 8.48
C LYS A 152 0.85 28.33 8.70
N ASP A 153 1.27 27.07 8.83
CA ASP A 153 0.40 25.94 9.14
C ASP A 153 0.21 25.85 10.66
N HIS A 154 -1.05 25.93 11.10
CA HIS A 154 -1.44 25.88 12.52
C HIS A 154 -1.77 24.46 13.00
N THR A 155 -1.49 23.43 12.19
CA THR A 155 -1.65 22.04 12.59
C THR A 155 -0.82 21.71 13.83
N ALA A 156 -1.40 20.97 14.77
CA ALA A 156 -0.71 20.58 16.00
C ALA A 156 0.56 19.77 15.73
N ALA A 157 1.56 19.88 16.60
CA ALA A 157 2.74 19.04 16.51
C ALA A 157 2.40 17.58 16.80
N CYS A 158 2.96 16.66 16.04
CA CYS A 158 2.93 15.26 16.44
C CYS A 158 3.82 15.04 17.67
N THR A 159 3.33 14.26 18.62
CA THR A 159 4.09 13.81 19.80
C THR A 159 4.26 12.30 19.77
N LEU A 160 5.39 11.82 20.27
CA LEU A 160 5.59 10.39 20.41
C LEU A 160 4.75 9.89 21.60
N PRO A 161 4.20 8.67 21.52
CA PRO A 161 3.34 8.14 22.57
C PRO A 161 4.05 7.86 23.90
N TYR A 162 5.38 7.98 23.95
CA TYR A 162 6.22 7.72 25.12
C TYR A 162 6.77 8.99 25.78
N ASP A 163 6.45 10.18 25.27
CA ASP A 163 6.95 11.47 25.80
C ASP A 163 6.46 11.77 27.23
N ASN A 164 5.60 10.93 27.81
CA ASN A 164 5.16 10.99 29.21
C ASN A 164 6.00 10.14 30.19
N GLN A 165 7.17 9.64 29.78
CA GLN A 165 8.19 9.19 30.74
C GLN A 165 9.23 10.30 30.93
N SER A 166 8.83 11.30 31.71
CA SER A 166 9.77 12.18 32.39
C SER A 166 10.64 11.29 33.30
N LEU A 167 11.95 11.26 33.05
CA LEU A 167 12.94 10.92 34.07
C LEU A 167 12.85 11.94 35.21
#